data_AF-A0A2C9DC75-F1
#
_entry.id   AF-A0A2C9DC75-F1
#
_cell.length_a   1.000
_cell.length_b   1.000
_cell.length_c   1.000
_cell.angle_alpha   90.00
_cell.angle_beta   90.00
_cell.angle_gamma   90.00
#
_symmetry.space_group_name_H-M   'P 1'
#
loop_
_entity.id
_entity.type
_entity.pdbx_description
1 polymer ?
#
loop_
_entity_poly.entity_id
_entity_poly.type
_entity_poly.pdbx_seq_one_letter_code
_entity_poly.pdbx_strand_id
1 'polypeptide(L)' 'MSLQSHIEELERRHAALERQLEDVVHHPSVDEVKIRDLKRRKLHLKDEISKLLSGVSVRTALH' A
#
# COMPACT_ATOMS: atom_id res chain seq x y z
N MET A 1 -10.80 -18.05 -3.41
CA MET A 1 -10.26 -16.68 -3.31
C MET A 1 -8.76 -16.78 -3.47
N SER A 2 -8.24 -16.32 -4.61
CA SER A 2 -6.83 -16.47 -4.95
C SER A 2 -5.99 -15.40 -4.26
N LEU A 3 -4.71 -15.70 -4.03
CA LEU A 3 -3.73 -14.74 -3.52
C LEU A 3 -3.65 -13.47 -4.39
N GLN A 4 -3.92 -13.62 -5.69
CA GLN A 4 -4.01 -12.53 -6.67
C GLN A 4 -5.08 -11.50 -6.28
N SER A 5 -6.28 -11.93 -5.88
CA SER A 5 -7.33 -11.01 -5.43
C SER A 5 -6.95 -10.24 -4.18
N HIS A 6 -6.14 -10.83 -3.29
CA HIS A 6 -5.66 -10.14 -2.10
C HIS A 6 -4.64 -9.05 -2.44
N ILE A 7 -3.73 -9.33 -3.39
CA ILE A 7 -2.78 -8.35 -3.89
C ILE A 7 -3.51 -7.18 -4.58
N GLU A 8 -4.48 -7.47 -5.46
CA GLU A 8 -5.29 -6.45 -6.13
C GLU A 8 -6.09 -5.56 -5.16
N GLU A 9 -6.59 -6.13 -4.07
CA GLU A 9 -7.26 -5.39 -3.00
C GLU A 9 -6.28 -4.44 -2.30
N LEU A 10 -5.08 -4.93 -1.96
CA LEU A 10 -4.03 -4.12 -1.32
C LEU A 10 -3.52 -3.01 -2.23
N GLU A 11 -3.34 -3.27 -3.52
CA GLU A 11 -2.97 -2.26 -4.52
C GLU A 11 -4.05 -1.19 -4.67
N ARG A 12 -5.33 -1.58 -4.69
CA ARG A 12 -6.44 -0.61 -4.71
C ARG A 12 -6.44 0.29 -3.48
N ARG A 13 -6.19 -0.28 -2.29
CA ARG A 13 -6.07 0.51 -1.04
C ARG A 13 -4.86 1.44 -1.07
N HIS A 14 -3.73 0.98 -1.61
CA HIS A 14 -2.54 1.79 -1.77
C HIS A 14 -2.80 2.99 -2.69
N ALA A 15 -3.41 2.77 -3.86
CA ALA A 15 -3.78 3.83 -4.79
C ALA A 15 -4.75 4.86 -4.18
N ALA A 16 -5.71 4.41 -3.36
CA ALA A 16 -6.61 5.30 -2.65
C ALA A 16 -5.90 6.16 -1.58
N LEU A 17 -4.89 5.62 -0.90
CA LEU A 17 -4.06 6.37 0.03
C LEU A 17 -3.12 7.35 -0.67
N GLU A 18 -2.61 7.00 -1.86
CA GLU A 18 -1.82 7.93 -2.67
C GLU A 18 -2.62 9.14 -3.09
N ARG A 19 -3.84 8.96 -3.60
CA ARG A 19 -4.74 10.09 -3.93
C ARG A 19 -5.02 10.97 -2.72
N GLN A 20 -5.30 10.39 -1.56
CA GLN A 20 -5.52 11.15 -0.32
C GLN A 20 -4.26 11.92 0.10
N LEU A 21 -3.08 11.30 -0.04
CA LEU A 21 -1.82 11.97 0.28
C LEU A 21 -1.56 13.14 -0.67
N GLU A 22 -1.82 12.97 -1.96
CA GLU A 22 -1.66 13.99 -2.98
C GLU A 22 -2.58 15.18 -2.70
N ASP A 23 -3.87 14.92 -2.45
CA ASP A 23 -4.87 15.95 -2.09
C ASP A 23 -4.47 16.76 -0.85
N VAL A 24 -3.98 16.06 0.19
CA VAL A 24 -3.51 16.67 1.43
C VAL A 24 -2.22 17.47 1.22
N VAL A 25 -1.27 16.97 0.43
CA VAL A 25 -0.03 17.70 0.12
C VAL A 25 -0.31 18.95 -0.72
N HIS A 26 -1.32 18.89 -1.59
CA HIS A 26 -1.80 20.04 -2.35
C HIS A 26 -2.57 21.06 -1.50
N HIS A 27 -3.07 20.68 -0.32
CA HIS A 27 -3.68 21.59 0.65
C HIS A 27 -2.72 21.88 1.82
N PRO A 28 -1.84 22.91 1.72
CA PRO A 28 -0.83 23.24 2.72
C PRO A 28 -1.40 23.68 4.09
N SER A 29 -2.70 23.90 4.21
CA SER A 29 -3.38 24.14 5.50
C SER A 29 -3.77 22.87 6.26
N VAL A 30 -3.48 21.68 5.72
CA VAL A 30 -3.81 20.41 6.37
C VAL A 30 -2.70 19.97 7.32
N ASP A 31 -3.09 19.47 8.49
CA ASP A 31 -2.20 19.01 9.55
C ASP A 31 -1.10 18.06 9.03
N GLU A 32 0.16 18.43 9.22
CA GLU A 32 1.33 17.59 8.91
C GLU A 32 1.25 16.20 9.57
N VAL A 33 0.53 16.09 10.69
CA VAL A 33 0.21 14.84 11.38
C VAL A 33 -0.51 13.87 10.44
N LYS A 34 -1.49 14.36 9.67
CA LYS A 34 -2.27 13.56 8.72
C LYS A 34 -1.41 13.07 7.56
N ILE A 35 -0.51 13.92 7.05
CA ILE A 35 0.50 13.54 6.04
C ILE A 35 1.38 12.42 6.58
N ARG A 36 1.86 12.54 7.82
CA ARG A 36 2.74 11.55 8.44
C ARG A 36 2.06 10.20 8.63
N ASP A 37 0.80 10.20 9.05
CA ASP A 37 0.00 8.98 9.21
C ASP A 37 -0.33 8.32 7.87
N LEU A 38 -0.68 9.10 6.84
CA LEU A 38 -0.90 8.60 5.49
C LEU A 38 0.37 7.95 4.92
N LYS A 39 1.54 8.58 5.09
CA LYS A 39 2.83 8.00 4.68
C LYS A 39 3.13 6.69 5.42
N ARG A 40 2.86 6.59 6.73
CA ARG A 40 3.02 5.34 7.49
C ARG A 40 2.11 4.23 6.97
N ARG A 41 0.83 4.53 6.74
CA ARG A 41 -0.13 3.56 6.18
C ARG A 41 0.29 3.08 4.79
N LYS A 42 0.75 4.00 3.94
CA LYS A 42 1.28 3.69 2.60
C LYS A 42 2.47 2.74 2.69
N LEU A 43 3.42 3.01 3.60
CA LEU A 43 4.58 2.14 3.82
C LEU A 43 4.17 0.73 4.26
N HIS A 44 3.23 0.63 5.20
CA HIS A 44 2.73 -0.66 5.68
C HIS A 44 2.09 -1.51 4.59
N LEU A 45 1.23 -0.91 3.74
CA LEU A 45 0.63 -1.63 2.61
C LEU A 45 1.68 -2.08 1.60
N LYS A 46 2.68 -1.22 1.32
CA LYS A 46 3.79 -1.58 0.44
C LYS A 46 4.58 -2.77 0.99
N ASP A 47 4.84 -2.79 2.29
CA ASP A 47 5.52 -3.92 2.95
C ASP A 47 4.68 -5.20 2.94
N GLU A 48 3.36 -5.11 3.16
CA GLU A 48 2.45 -6.25 3.04
C GLU A 48 2.44 -6.82 1.62
N ILE A 49 2.31 -5.96 0.60
CA ILE A 49 2.37 -6.35 -0.82
C ILE A 49 3.72 -7.01 -1.12
N SER A 50 4.82 -6.41 -0.68
CA SER A 50 6.18 -6.93 -0.88
C SER A 50 6.37 -8.28 -0.19
N LYS A 51 5.85 -8.48 1.03
CA LYS A 51 5.86 -9.78 1.73
C LYS A 51 5.05 -10.83 0.99
N LEU A 52 3.88 -10.47 0.46
CA LEU A 52 3.05 -11.39 -0.32
C LEU A 52 3.74 -11.77 -1.63
N LEU A 53 4.30 -10.80 -2.35
CA LEU A 53 5.04 -11.03 -3.60
C LEU A 53 6.32 -11.85 -3.38
N SER A 54 7.09 -11.55 -2.34
CA SER A 54 8.30 -12.32 -2.00
C SER A 54 7.96 -13.73 -1.52
N GLY A 55 6.88 -13.89 -0.75
CA GLY A 55 6.35 -15.21 -0.37
C GLY A 55 5.84 -16.04 -1.56
N VAL A 56 5.35 -15.40 -2.62
CA VAL A 56 4.98 -16.06 -3.88
C VAL A 56 6.20 -16.57 -4.62
N SER A 57 7.27 -15.78 -4.68
CA SER A 57 8.50 -16.16 -5.39
C SER A 57 9.16 -17.41 -4.80
N VAL A 58 9.10 -17.60 -3.48
CA VAL A 58 9.60 -18.82 -2.82
C VAL A 58 8.69 -20.03 -3.05
N ARG A 59 7.36 -19.86 -3.13
CA ARG A 59 6.42 -20.97 -3.36
C ARG A 59 6.36 -21.44 -4.82
N THR A 60 6.66 -20.58 -5.78
CA THR A 60 6.67 -20.96 -7.21
C THR A 60 8.00 -21.55 -7.67
N ALA A 61 9.11 -21.31 -6.95
CA ALA A 61 10.42 -21.89 -7.27
C ALA A 61 10.61 -23.34 -6.79
N LEU A 62 9.60 -23.98 -6.22
CA LEU A 62 9.65 -25.33 -5.62
C LEU A 62 8.77 -26.38 -6.33
N HIS A 63 8.39 -26.15 -7.58
CA HIS A 63 7.60 -27.08 -8.39
C HIS A 63 8.17 -27.16 -9.82
#